data_AF-M3A701-F1
#
_entry.id   AF-M3A701-F1
#
_cell.length_a   1.000
_cell.length_b   1.000
_cell.length_c   1.000
_cell.angle_alpha   90.00
_cell.angle_beta   90.00
_cell.angle_gamma   90.00
#
_symmetry.space_group_name_H-M   'P 1'
#
loop_
_entity.id
_entity.type
_entity.pdbx_description
1 polymer ?
#
loop_
_entity_poly.entity_id
_entity_poly.type
_entity_poly.pdbx_seq_one_letter_code
_entity_poly.pdbx_strand_id
1 'polypeptide(L)'
;MSNDTRKCAAKTRGKPFQPGNPGKPPGTRHRATRAVLELLDGEADALTRKAVEMALDGDTTALRLCLERLAPPAKDKPIAVSLPPLAGAEDASKAMAAVVDAMASGKITPSEAAAVAGVVETYRRTVETCDIERRLAALETKGA
;
A
#
# COMPACT_ATOMS: atom_id res chain seq x y z
N MET A 1 11.59 -38.00 41.78
CA MET A 1 10.98 -36.72 41.35
C MET A 1 11.47 -36.44 39.95
N SER A 2 10.56 -36.54 38.97
CA SER A 2 10.84 -36.47 37.53
C SER A 2 11.40 -35.10 37.15
N ASN A 3 12.55 -35.10 36.47
CA ASN A 3 13.08 -33.90 35.83
C ASN A 3 12.46 -33.78 34.43
N ASP A 4 11.48 -32.89 34.33
CA ASP A 4 10.78 -32.50 33.11
C ASP A 4 11.73 -31.74 32.17
N THR A 5 12.21 -32.40 31.12
CA THR A 5 13.03 -31.76 30.08
C THR A 5 12.11 -31.04 29.10
N ARG A 6 12.00 -29.73 29.28
CA ARG A 6 11.33 -28.78 28.38
C ARG A 6 11.58 -29.11 26.90
N LYS A 7 10.51 -29.43 26.18
CA LYS A 7 10.48 -29.78 24.75
C LYS A 7 10.58 -28.53 23.86
N CYS A 8 11.68 -27.80 23.97
CA CYS A 8 12.00 -26.69 23.07
C CYS A 8 13.45 -26.81 22.58
N ALA A 9 13.70 -27.75 21.67
CA ALA A 9 14.98 -27.80 20.96
C ALA A 9 15.09 -26.55 20.08
N ALA A 10 16.06 -25.69 20.39
CA ALA A 10 16.45 -24.54 19.60
C ALA A 10 16.63 -24.95 18.13
N LYS A 11 16.02 -24.19 17.21
CA LYS A 11 16.17 -24.23 15.74
C LYS A 11 17.35 -25.12 15.29
N THR A 12 17.12 -26.41 15.11
CA THR A 12 18.14 -27.33 14.62
C THR A 12 18.43 -26.92 13.18
N ARG A 13 19.48 -26.11 12.99
CA ARG A 13 20.00 -25.77 11.67
C ARG A 13 20.27 -27.11 10.98
N GLY A 14 19.66 -27.31 9.81
CA GLY A 14 19.91 -28.51 9.01
C GLY A 14 21.41 -28.73 8.77
N LYS A 15 21.79 -29.94 8.38
CA LYS A 15 23.20 -30.25 8.07
C LYS A 15 23.75 -29.21 7.08
N PRO A 16 24.93 -28.62 7.33
CA PRO A 16 25.57 -27.71 6.39
C PRO A 16 25.70 -28.36 5.00
N PHE A 17 25.63 -27.55 3.94
CA PHE A 17 25.95 -28.03 2.60
C PHE A 17 27.39 -28.56 2.57
N GLN A 18 27.64 -29.59 1.75
CA GLN A 18 28.99 -30.14 1.59
C GLN A 18 29.95 -29.07 1.05
N PRO A 19 31.25 -29.12 1.41
CA PRO A 19 32.26 -28.24 0.84
C PRO A 19 32.20 -28.27 -0.69
N GLY A 20 32.13 -27.10 -1.34
CA GLY A 20 31.95 -26.98 -2.79
C GLY A 20 30.51 -26.97 -3.29
N ASN A 21 29.50 -27.17 -2.42
CA ASN A 21 28.09 -27.00 -2.76
C ASN A 21 27.59 -25.63 -2.24
N PRO A 22 27.44 -24.61 -3.10
CA PRO A 22 26.94 -23.29 -2.69
C PRO A 22 25.45 -23.29 -2.35
N GLY A 23 24.77 -24.45 -2.45
CA GLY A 23 23.33 -24.56 -2.32
C GLY A 23 22.62 -24.05 -3.57
N LYS A 24 21.29 -23.90 -3.48
CA LYS A 24 20.50 -23.30 -4.56
C LYS A 24 20.66 -21.78 -4.52
N PRO A 25 20.82 -21.10 -5.68
CA PRO A 25 20.84 -19.65 -5.73
C PRO A 25 19.59 -19.03 -5.07
N PRO A 26 19.73 -17.86 -4.42
CA PRO A 26 18.59 -17.14 -3.86
C PRO A 26 17.54 -16.88 -4.96
N GLY A 27 16.27 -17.11 -4.64
CA GLY A 27 15.15 -16.98 -5.59
C GLY A 27 14.85 -18.24 -6.42
N THR A 28 15.61 -19.33 -6.26
CA THR A 28 15.31 -20.59 -6.95
C THR A 28 13.98 -21.18 -6.46
N ARG A 29 12.99 -21.27 -7.34
CA ARG A 29 11.70 -21.92 -7.06
C ARG A 29 11.86 -23.44 -6.90
N HIS A 30 11.07 -24.03 -6.00
CA HIS A 30 11.04 -25.47 -5.81
C HIS A 30 10.50 -26.17 -7.08
N ARG A 31 10.93 -27.41 -7.36
CA ARG A 31 10.49 -28.17 -8.55
C ARG A 31 8.96 -28.33 -8.59
N ALA A 32 8.37 -28.64 -7.44
CA ALA A 32 6.91 -28.74 -7.31
C ALA A 32 6.21 -27.42 -7.65
N THR A 33 6.73 -26.28 -7.18
CA THR A 33 6.18 -24.96 -7.50
C THR A 33 6.27 -24.67 -8.99
N ARG A 34 7.36 -25.05 -9.67
CA ARG A 34 7.47 -24.89 -11.13
C ARG A 34 6.43 -25.71 -11.87
N ALA A 35 6.27 -26.99 -11.51
CA ALA A 35 5.27 -27.87 -12.13
C ALA A 35 3.83 -27.36 -11.91
N VAL A 36 3.52 -26.86 -10.71
CA VAL A 36 2.21 -26.25 -10.44
C VAL A 36 1.98 -25.00 -11.28
N LEU A 37 2.97 -24.11 -11.37
CA LEU A 37 2.85 -22.90 -12.20
C LEU A 37 2.65 -23.23 -13.68
N GLU A 38 3.37 -24.23 -14.19
CA GLU A 38 3.23 -24.71 -15.57
C GLU A 38 1.84 -25.32 -15.83
N LEU A 39 1.28 -26.05 -14.88
CA LEU A 39 -0.09 -26.58 -14.98
C LEU A 39 -1.17 -25.49 -14.89
N LEU A 40 -0.90 -24.40 -14.17
CA LEU A 40 -1.85 -23.29 -14.02
C LEU A 40 -1.76 -22.29 -15.18
N ASP A 41 -0.70 -22.35 -15.99
CA ASP A 41 -0.48 -21.44 -17.11
C ASP A 41 -1.51 -21.75 -18.20
N GLY A 42 -2.41 -20.80 -18.46
CA GLY A 42 -3.53 -20.95 -19.40
C GLY A 42 -4.86 -21.43 -18.79
N GLU A 43 -4.87 -21.93 -17.56
CA GLU A 43 -6.10 -22.42 -16.89
C GLU A 43 -6.91 -21.31 -16.21
N ALA A 44 -6.46 -20.05 -16.30
CA ALA A 44 -7.05 -18.92 -15.60
C ALA A 44 -8.56 -18.77 -15.89
N ASP A 45 -8.97 -18.85 -17.16
CA ASP A 45 -10.37 -18.71 -17.55
C ASP A 45 -11.22 -19.89 -17.08
N ALA A 46 -10.70 -21.12 -17.22
CA ALA A 46 -11.41 -22.35 -16.82
C ALA A 46 -11.62 -22.41 -15.31
N LEU A 47 -10.58 -22.12 -14.52
CA LEU A 47 -10.66 -22.06 -13.06
C LEU A 47 -11.58 -20.94 -12.59
N THR A 48 -11.57 -19.78 -13.27
CA THR A 48 -12.47 -18.67 -12.93
C THR A 48 -13.92 -19.03 -13.18
N ARG A 49 -14.24 -19.65 -14.33
CA ARG A 49 -15.60 -20.14 -14.62
C ARG A 49 -16.04 -21.19 -13.59
N LYS A 50 -15.15 -22.13 -13.26
CA LYS A 50 -15.47 -23.16 -12.28
C LYS A 50 -15.73 -22.59 -10.88
N ALA A 51 -14.96 -21.60 -10.47
CA ALA A 51 -15.18 -20.89 -9.21
C ALA A 51 -16.55 -20.19 -9.19
N VAL A 52 -16.98 -19.58 -10.30
CA VAL A 52 -18.32 -18.97 -10.41
C VAL A 52 -19.42 -20.03 -10.30
N GLU A 53 -19.30 -21.16 -11.00
CA GLU A 53 -20.26 -22.27 -10.87
C GLU A 53 -20.37 -22.75 -9.42
N MET A 54 -19.25 -23.04 -8.77
CA MET A 54 -19.23 -23.49 -7.38
C MET A 54 -19.83 -22.46 -6.42
N ALA A 55 -19.58 -21.16 -6.67
CA ALA A 55 -20.18 -20.08 -5.89
C ALA A 55 -21.71 -20.06 -6.03
N LEU A 56 -22.23 -20.25 -7.25
CA LEU A 56 -23.67 -20.31 -7.52
C LEU A 56 -24.33 -21.56 -6.93
N ASP A 57 -23.59 -22.68 -6.87
CA ASP A 57 -24.02 -23.93 -6.23
C ASP A 57 -23.97 -23.87 -4.69
N GLY A 58 -23.50 -22.75 -4.11
CA GLY A 58 -23.56 -22.50 -2.67
C GLY A 58 -22.24 -22.72 -1.92
N ASP A 59 -21.11 -22.91 -2.61
CA ASP A 59 -19.79 -22.89 -1.95
C ASP A 59 -19.49 -21.47 -1.45
N THR A 60 -19.53 -21.29 -0.13
CA THR A 60 -19.32 -20.00 0.54
C THR A 60 -17.90 -19.45 0.37
N THR A 61 -16.90 -20.31 0.15
CA THR A 61 -15.52 -19.89 -0.11
C THR A 61 -15.40 -19.34 -1.53
N ALA A 62 -15.95 -20.05 -2.51
CA ALA A 62 -16.00 -19.57 -3.89
C ALA A 62 -16.81 -18.26 -4.00
N LEU A 63 -17.97 -18.19 -3.31
CA LEU A 63 -18.80 -16.99 -3.23
C LEU A 63 -18.02 -15.80 -2.67
N ARG A 64 -17.30 -16.00 -1.55
CA ARG A 64 -16.46 -14.94 -0.96
C ARG A 64 -15.39 -14.46 -1.94
N LEU A 65 -14.67 -15.38 -2.60
CA LEU A 65 -13.62 -15.03 -3.56
C LEU A 65 -14.17 -14.23 -4.75
N CYS A 66 -15.34 -14.61 -5.26
CA CYS A 66 -16.01 -13.88 -6.33
C CYS A 66 -16.47 -12.48 -5.86
N LEU A 67 -17.06 -12.36 -4.66
CA LEU A 67 -17.51 -11.09 -4.11
C LEU A 67 -16.36 -10.13 -3.79
N GLU A 68 -15.25 -10.63 -3.22
CA GLU A 68 -14.05 -9.82 -2.97
C GLU A 68 -13.45 -9.24 -4.25
N ARG A 69 -13.63 -9.91 -5.39
CA ARG A 69 -13.17 -9.43 -6.69
C ARG A 69 -14.16 -8.50 -7.38
N LEU A 70 -15.47 -8.74 -7.22
CA LEU A 70 -16.54 -7.95 -7.83
C LEU A 70 -16.78 -6.64 -7.09
N ALA A 71 -16.81 -6.69 -5.77
CA ALA A 71 -17.00 -5.54 -4.89
C ALA A 71 -15.81 -5.46 -3.92
N PRO A 72 -14.59 -5.20 -4.43
CA PRO A 72 -13.45 -5.02 -3.55
C PRO A 72 -13.74 -3.85 -2.61
N PRO A 73 -13.35 -3.93 -1.33
CA PRO A 73 -13.45 -2.78 -0.44
C PRO A 73 -12.70 -1.62 -1.10
N ALA A 74 -13.42 -0.53 -1.36
CA ALA A 74 -12.86 0.66 -1.98
C ALA A 74 -11.73 1.16 -1.08
N LYS A 75 -10.48 0.98 -1.53
CA LYS A 75 -9.29 1.39 -0.76
C LYS A 75 -9.28 2.90 -0.59
N ASP A 76 -9.67 3.63 -1.62
CA ASP A 76 -9.87 5.07 -1.64
C ASP A 76 -11.10 5.40 -2.49
N LYS A 77 -11.79 6.48 -2.14
CA LYS A 77 -12.90 7.04 -2.91
C LYS A 77 -12.54 8.47 -3.31
N PRO A 78 -12.97 8.95 -4.49
CA PRO A 78 -12.82 10.36 -4.83
C PRO A 78 -13.51 11.25 -3.78
N ILE A 79 -12.78 12.23 -3.27
CA ILE A 79 -13.29 13.17 -2.26
C ILE A 79 -13.62 14.49 -2.97
N ALA A 80 -14.85 14.96 -2.81
CA ALA A 80 -15.29 16.26 -3.34
C ALA A 80 -15.06 17.37 -2.29
N VAL A 81 -13.84 17.92 -2.26
CA VAL A 81 -13.53 19.12 -1.47
C VAL A 81 -13.26 20.30 -2.40
N SER A 82 -14.04 21.37 -2.26
CA SER A 82 -13.78 22.62 -2.95
C SER A 82 -12.69 23.38 -2.21
N LEU A 83 -11.48 23.42 -2.77
CA LEU A 83 -10.37 24.21 -2.23
C LEU A 83 -10.25 25.54 -2.98
N PRO A 84 -9.88 26.64 -2.30
CA PRO A 84 -9.53 27.87 -2.96
C PRO A 84 -8.27 27.69 -3.84
N PRO A 85 -8.06 28.55 -4.85
CA PRO A 85 -6.83 28.53 -5.64
C PRO A 85 -5.64 28.77 -4.71
N LEU A 86 -4.59 27.96 -4.89
CA LEU A 86 -3.35 28.05 -4.14
C LEU A 86 -2.30 28.75 -5.00
N ALA A 87 -1.94 29.99 -4.65
CA ALA A 87 -0.93 30.78 -5.34
C ALA A 87 0.37 30.92 -4.53
N GLY A 88 0.28 30.83 -3.20
CA GLY A 88 1.44 30.87 -2.32
C GLY A 88 1.23 30.12 -1.00
N ALA A 89 2.28 30.10 -0.16
CA ALA A 89 2.27 29.38 1.12
C ALA A 89 1.17 29.88 2.07
N GLU A 90 0.83 31.17 2.02
CA GLU A 90 -0.23 31.78 2.86
C GLU A 90 -1.63 31.21 2.55
N ASP A 91 -1.87 30.79 1.31
CA ASP A 91 -3.16 30.23 0.89
C ASP A 91 -3.42 28.83 1.47
N ALA A 92 -2.39 28.15 1.97
CA ALA A 92 -2.53 26.86 2.66
C ALA A 92 -3.46 26.98 3.88
N SER A 93 -3.44 28.12 4.58
CA SER A 93 -4.34 28.40 5.71
C SER A 93 -5.81 28.46 5.29
N LYS A 94 -6.10 29.14 4.17
CA LYS A 94 -7.46 29.27 3.60
C LYS A 94 -7.97 27.92 3.10
N ALA A 95 -7.11 27.14 2.43
CA ALA A 95 -7.45 25.78 2.03
C ALA A 95 -7.77 24.90 3.24
N MET A 96 -7.07 25.09 4.36
CA MET A 96 -7.34 24.30 5.57
C MET A 96 -8.59 24.72 6.32
N ALA A 97 -8.96 25.99 6.29
CA ALA A 97 -10.28 26.41 6.72
C ALA A 97 -11.39 25.70 5.92
N ALA A 98 -11.27 25.64 4.58
CA ALA A 98 -12.25 24.97 3.73
C ALA A 98 -12.36 23.45 4.02
N VAL A 99 -11.25 22.78 4.33
CA VAL A 99 -11.24 21.37 4.75
C VAL A 99 -11.95 21.17 6.08
N VAL A 100 -11.66 22.04 7.07
CA VAL A 100 -12.31 21.99 8.39
C VAL A 100 -13.81 22.21 8.27
N ASP A 101 -14.25 23.17 7.45
CA ASP A 101 -15.67 23.44 7.21
C ASP A 101 -16.38 22.27 6.52
N ALA A 102 -15.72 21.65 5.52
CA ALA A 102 -16.24 20.46 4.85
C ALA A 102 -16.39 19.28 5.82
N MET A 103 -15.43 19.10 6.73
CA MET A 103 -15.49 18.07 7.77
C MET A 103 -16.57 18.36 8.80
N ALA A 104 -16.66 19.60 9.30
CA ALA A 104 -17.65 20.02 10.29
C ALA A 104 -19.08 19.92 9.77
N SER A 105 -19.28 20.16 8.46
CA SER A 105 -20.58 19.99 7.79
C SER A 105 -20.91 18.55 7.40
N GLY A 106 -20.00 17.60 7.65
CA GLY A 106 -20.19 16.18 7.34
C GLY A 106 -20.10 15.84 5.86
N LYS A 107 -19.59 16.74 5.01
CA LYS A 107 -19.37 16.47 3.58
C LYS A 107 -18.21 15.50 3.35
N ILE A 108 -17.25 15.49 4.27
CA ILE A 108 -16.11 14.57 4.30
C ILE A 108 -15.94 14.00 5.70
N THR A 109 -15.31 12.84 5.78
CA THR A 109 -14.93 12.18 7.03
C THR A 109 -13.63 12.79 7.59
N PRO A 110 -13.35 12.61 8.90
CA PRO A 110 -12.08 13.03 9.48
C PRO A 110 -10.85 12.40 8.82
N SER A 111 -10.95 11.14 8.38
CA SER A 111 -9.87 10.45 7.66
C SER A 111 -9.60 11.07 6.30
N GLU A 112 -10.66 11.43 5.56
CA GLU A 112 -10.55 12.15 4.29
C GLU A 112 -9.98 13.56 4.49
N ALA A 113 -10.41 14.27 5.53
CA ALA A 113 -9.86 15.58 5.88
C ALA A 113 -8.35 15.51 6.19
N ALA A 114 -7.93 14.50 6.95
CA ALA A 114 -6.51 14.27 7.25
C ALA A 114 -5.69 13.99 5.97
N ALA A 115 -6.24 13.23 5.03
CA ALA A 115 -5.60 12.97 3.74
C ALA A 115 -5.39 14.27 2.94
N VAL A 116 -6.43 15.11 2.84
CA VAL A 116 -6.34 16.41 2.14
C VAL A 116 -5.39 17.36 2.86
N ALA A 117 -5.40 17.40 4.19
CA ALA A 117 -4.47 18.20 5.00
C ALA A 117 -3.01 17.85 4.71
N GLY A 118 -2.69 16.56 4.54
CA GLY A 118 -1.34 16.12 4.16
C GLY A 118 -0.89 16.63 2.78
N VAL A 119 -1.81 16.72 1.82
CA VAL A 119 -1.54 17.30 0.50
C VAL A 119 -1.28 18.80 0.59
N VAL A 120 -2.11 19.54 1.33
CA VAL A 120 -1.96 20.99 1.52
C VAL A 120 -0.64 21.32 2.24
N GLU A 121 -0.26 20.55 3.25
CA GLU A 121 1.03 20.73 3.93
C GLU A 121 2.22 20.44 3.02
N THR A 122 2.11 19.44 2.14
CA THR A 122 3.15 19.16 1.15
C THR A 122 3.30 20.31 0.16
N TYR A 123 2.19 20.86 -0.33
CA TYR A 123 2.21 22.07 -1.16
C TYR A 123 2.89 23.24 -0.45
N ARG A 124 2.51 23.55 0.80
CA ARG A 124 3.10 24.64 1.59
C ARG A 124 4.62 24.51 1.67
N ARG A 125 5.12 23.32 2.02
CA ARG A 125 6.57 23.05 2.09
C ARG A 125 7.26 23.23 0.74
N THR A 126 6.66 22.75 -0.35
CA THR A 126 7.22 22.94 -1.70
C THR A 126 7.37 24.41 -2.05
N VAL A 127 6.33 25.22 -1.80
CA VAL A 127 6.38 26.67 -2.06
C VAL A 127 7.47 27.34 -1.23
N GLU A 128 7.55 27.03 0.07
CA GLU A 128 8.56 27.60 0.95
C GLU A 128 9.99 27.26 0.51
N THR A 129 10.24 26.01 0.12
CA THR A 129 11.55 25.59 -0.40
C THR A 129 11.91 26.39 -1.65
N CYS A 130 10.99 26.49 -2.62
CA CYS A 130 11.23 27.27 -3.84
C CYS A 130 11.47 28.76 -3.57
N ASP A 131 10.74 29.35 -2.61
CA ASP A 131 10.90 30.76 -2.25
C ASP A 131 12.23 31.01 -1.52
N ILE A 132 12.64 30.10 -0.63
CA ILE A 132 13.94 30.19 0.05
C ILE A 132 15.08 30.05 -0.96
N GLU A 133 15.03 29.07 -1.87
CA GLU A 133 16.02 28.90 -2.93
C GLU A 133 16.15 30.16 -3.79
N ARG A 134 15.01 30.75 -4.20
CA ARG A 134 14.99 32.00 -5.00
C ARG A 134 15.65 33.15 -4.24
N ARG A 135 15.35 33.31 -2.95
CA ARG A 135 15.93 34.37 -2.11
C ARG A 135 17.42 34.16 -1.88
N LEU A 136 17.86 32.93 -1.67
CA LEU A 136 19.27 32.58 -1.47
C LEU A 136 20.08 32.91 -2.73
N ALA A 137 19.63 32.48 -3.91
CA ALA A 137 20.29 32.79 -5.17
C ALA A 137 20.37 34.31 -5.45
N ALA A 138 19.33 35.07 -5.08
CA ALA A 138 19.33 36.53 -5.21
C ALA A 138 20.31 37.24 -4.26
N LEU A 139 20.65 36.62 -3.13
CA LEU A 139 21.64 37.14 -2.19
C LEU A 139 23.06 36.76 -2.64
N GLU A 140 23.26 35.52 -3.09
CA GLU A 140 24.55 35.05 -3.61
C GLU A 140 25.02 35.83 -4.84
N THR A 141 24.08 36.20 -5.73
CA THR A 141 24.38 37.03 -6.91
C THR A 141 24.68 38.49 -6.58
N LYS A 142 24.21 39.01 -5.44
CA LYS A 142 24.53 40.37 -4.98
C LYS A 142 25.80 40.45 -4.14
N GLY A 143 26.25 39.32 -3.58
CA GLY A 143 27.46 39.21 -2.78
C GLY A 143 28.71 38.83 -3.58
N ALA A 144 28.56 38.50 -4.87
CA ALA A 144 29.64 38.29 -5.84
C ALA A 144 29.96 39.59 -6.60
#